data_AF-U5W6M0-F1
#
_entry.id   AF-U5W6M0-F1
#
_cell.length_a   1.000
_cell.length_b   1.000
_cell.length_c   1.000
_cell.angle_alpha   90.00
_cell.angle_beta   90.00
_cell.angle_gamma   90.00
#
_symmetry.space_group_name_H-M   'P 1'
#
loop_
_entity.id
_entity.type
_entity.pdbx_description
1 polymer ?
#
loop_
_entity_poly.entity_id
_entity_poly.type
_entity_poly.pdbx_seq_one_letter_code
_entity_poly.pdbx_strand_id
1 'polypeptide(L)'
;MITAAGFLRSAALAFGWIPAALLTAPVVLDASEYGGYRPDSDDLVMAVTVLAAIAGLCLGYAAARRRTAPLAGLVLIVVAAVVCFVANDAVYRWIVPLAQDLREGGWGPLNVLAVVVAAAAGFGLGLFRKPREAPLSRRLLLVAAALTAVAGLVVVPEFVRVGGELSTSTFVPPGTTLIDGGQRATVQLDAGRHALFGYFGSEPCDLGRKLSRPSVEFTDNSDSIVTELLGTFELPQAGPVTVVCGGRPGERFEVGDLPVIRGPLSHLVYAPVGVPLGLGLLPGALLAAWALRRPRRS
;
A
#
# COMPACT_ATOMS: atom_id res chain seq x y z
N MET A 1 15.46 35.19 -7.59
CA MET A 1 14.04 35.08 -7.19
C MET A 1 13.46 33.78 -7.72
N ILE A 2 13.10 32.84 -6.85
CA ILE A 2 12.35 31.65 -7.23
C ILE A 2 10.89 32.10 -7.38
N THR A 3 10.39 32.19 -8.61
CA THR A 3 8.97 32.50 -8.85
C THR A 3 8.11 31.40 -8.22
N ALA A 4 6.98 31.76 -7.59
CA ALA A 4 6.04 30.83 -6.97
C ALA A 4 5.62 29.65 -7.89
N ALA A 5 5.55 29.89 -9.20
CA ALA A 5 5.28 28.85 -10.21
C ALA A 5 6.39 27.79 -10.35
N GLY A 6 7.65 28.18 -10.12
CA GLY A 6 8.80 27.28 -10.07
C GLY A 6 8.80 26.40 -8.82
N PHE A 7 8.34 26.95 -7.71
CA PHE A 7 8.17 26.27 -6.43
C PHE A 7 7.03 25.22 -6.51
N LEU A 8 5.86 25.60 -7.04
CA LEU A 8 4.72 24.70 -7.27
C LEU A 8 5.04 23.54 -8.23
N ARG A 9 5.85 23.76 -9.26
CA ARG A 9 6.27 22.69 -10.19
C ARG A 9 7.24 21.68 -9.58
N SER A 10 8.13 22.14 -8.71
CA SER A 10 9.08 21.27 -8.01
C SER A 10 8.39 20.54 -6.85
N ALA A 11 7.47 21.22 -6.16
CA ALA A 11 6.58 20.62 -5.18
C ALA A 11 5.67 19.57 -5.83
N ALA A 12 5.09 19.81 -7.01
CA ALA A 12 4.25 18.82 -7.70
C ALA A 12 5.03 17.57 -8.15
N LEU A 13 6.32 17.69 -8.47
CA LEU A 13 7.17 16.54 -8.70
C LEU A 13 7.41 15.81 -7.36
N ALA A 14 7.87 16.51 -6.31
CA ALA A 14 8.08 15.90 -4.99
C ALA A 14 6.81 15.23 -4.43
N PHE A 15 5.64 15.88 -4.53
CA PHE A 15 4.35 15.36 -4.10
C PHE A 15 3.84 14.16 -4.90
N GLY A 16 4.38 13.88 -6.09
CA GLY A 16 4.09 12.64 -6.82
C GLY A 16 4.99 11.48 -6.40
N TRP A 17 6.25 11.78 -6.07
CA TRP A 17 7.23 10.79 -5.64
C TRP A 17 7.03 10.34 -4.20
N ILE A 18 6.52 11.20 -3.31
CA ILE A 18 6.28 10.87 -1.89
C ILE A 18 5.17 9.82 -1.70
N PRO A 19 3.99 9.93 -2.35
CA PRO A 19 3.00 8.86 -2.35
C PRO A 19 3.50 7.63 -3.08
N ALA A 20 4.18 7.76 -4.23
CA ALA A 20 4.74 6.61 -4.93
C ALA A 20 5.75 5.85 -4.06
N ALA A 21 6.59 6.59 -3.34
CA ALA A 21 7.55 6.09 -2.35
C ALA A 21 6.85 5.34 -1.20
N LEU A 22 5.92 6.01 -0.52
CA LEU A 22 5.13 5.45 0.59
C LEU A 22 4.31 4.22 0.17
N LEU A 23 3.83 4.21 -1.07
CA LEU A 23 3.12 3.08 -1.65
C LEU A 23 4.09 1.93 -1.97
N THR A 24 5.28 2.21 -2.53
CA THR A 24 6.25 1.16 -2.94
C THR A 24 7.04 0.53 -1.80
N ALA A 25 7.18 1.20 -0.65
CA ALA A 25 7.91 0.67 0.52
C ALA A 25 7.44 -0.74 0.96
N PRO A 26 6.12 -0.99 1.16
CA PRO A 26 5.63 -2.32 1.51
C PRO A 26 5.76 -3.33 0.36
N VAL A 27 5.72 -2.90 -0.89
CA VAL A 27 5.81 -3.78 -2.07
C VAL A 27 7.22 -4.28 -2.34
N VAL A 28 8.23 -3.46 -2.08
CA VAL A 28 9.64 -3.89 -2.19
C VAL A 28 9.99 -4.91 -1.09
N LEU A 29 9.30 -4.83 0.05
CA LEU A 29 9.48 -5.73 1.19
C LEU A 29 8.69 -7.04 1.04
N ASP A 30 7.54 -7.00 0.39
CA ASP A 30 6.74 -8.19 0.07
C ASP A 30 7.23 -8.94 -1.19
N ALA A 31 7.95 -8.27 -2.10
CA ALA A 31 8.51 -8.88 -3.31
C ALA A 31 9.62 -9.93 -3.05
N SER A 32 10.01 -10.18 -1.80
CA SER A 32 10.87 -11.31 -1.43
C SER A 32 10.04 -12.56 -1.10
N GLU A 33 9.41 -13.16 -2.12
CA GLU A 33 8.94 -14.56 -2.25
C GLU A 33 8.17 -15.26 -1.11
N TYR A 34 7.88 -14.61 0.02
CA TYR A 34 7.20 -15.22 1.16
C TYR A 34 5.86 -14.51 1.40
N GLY A 35 4.77 -15.14 0.94
CA GLY A 35 3.42 -14.73 1.33
C GLY A 35 3.31 -14.63 2.85
N GLY A 36 2.83 -13.49 3.35
CA GLY A 36 2.66 -13.20 4.78
C GLY A 36 3.90 -12.75 5.53
N TYR A 37 4.91 -12.22 4.85
CA TYR A 37 5.99 -11.50 5.52
C TYR A 37 5.45 -10.25 6.22
N ARG A 38 5.67 -10.17 7.54
CA ARG A 38 5.46 -8.94 8.33
C ARG A 38 6.76 -8.13 8.34
N PRO A 39 6.79 -6.92 7.78
CA PRO A 39 8.00 -6.09 7.81
C PRO A 39 8.31 -5.68 9.26
N ASP A 40 9.56 -5.85 9.67
CA ASP A 40 10.03 -5.32 10.94
C ASP A 40 10.19 -3.80 10.85
N SER A 41 10.31 -3.15 12.01
CA SER A 41 10.55 -1.69 12.08
C SER A 41 11.76 -1.24 11.27
N ASP A 42 12.79 -2.09 11.19
CA ASP A 42 14.04 -1.80 10.48
C ASP A 42 13.85 -1.78 8.96
N ASP A 43 13.00 -2.66 8.45
CA ASP A 43 12.64 -2.72 7.03
C ASP A 43 11.86 -1.48 6.60
N LEU A 44 10.95 -1.02 7.46
CA LEU A 44 10.20 0.22 7.25
C LEU A 44 11.13 1.44 7.25
N VAL A 45 12.09 1.51 8.18
CA VAL A 45 13.08 2.61 8.24
C VAL A 45 14.00 2.58 7.02
N MET A 46 14.47 1.41 6.61
CA MET A 46 15.31 1.23 5.43
C MET A 46 14.58 1.68 4.16
N ALA A 47 13.31 1.28 3.99
CA ALA A 47 12.50 1.68 2.84
C ALA A 47 12.35 3.21 2.79
N VAL A 48 11.96 3.86 3.89
CA VAL A 48 11.85 5.33 3.96
C VAL A 48 13.20 6.00 3.66
N THR A 49 14.31 5.44 4.13
CA THR A 49 15.66 5.97 3.91
C THR A 49 16.06 5.93 2.43
N VAL A 50 15.82 4.81 1.75
CA VAL A 50 16.08 4.65 0.30
C VAL A 50 15.25 5.65 -0.50
N LEU A 51 13.97 5.78 -0.14
CA LEU A 51 13.05 6.69 -0.81
C LEU A 51 13.46 8.15 -0.63
N ALA A 52 13.90 8.52 0.56
CA ALA A 52 14.44 9.85 0.84
C ALA A 52 15.71 10.12 0.04
N ALA A 53 16.60 9.13 -0.13
CA ALA A 53 17.78 9.24 -0.99
C ALA A 53 17.41 9.47 -2.47
N ILE A 54 16.43 8.73 -3.00
CA ILE A 54 15.95 8.89 -4.38
C ILE A 54 15.31 10.27 -4.56
N ALA A 55 14.47 10.70 -3.63
CA ALA A 55 13.86 12.03 -3.65
C ALA A 55 14.93 13.13 -3.62
N GLY A 56 15.93 12.98 -2.74
CA GLY A 56 17.12 13.82 -2.68
C GLY A 56 17.83 13.91 -4.03
N LEU A 57 18.11 12.76 -4.66
CA LEU A 57 18.74 12.66 -5.99
C LEU A 57 17.95 13.42 -7.07
N CYS A 58 16.63 13.22 -7.12
CA CYS A 58 15.76 13.93 -8.06
C CYS A 58 15.76 15.44 -7.83
N LEU A 59 15.70 15.88 -6.58
CA LEU A 59 15.76 17.30 -6.21
C LEU A 59 17.14 17.90 -6.56
N GLY A 60 18.22 17.14 -6.39
CA GLY A 60 19.59 17.56 -6.69
C GLY A 60 19.78 17.78 -8.17
N TYR A 61 19.30 16.84 -8.96
CA TYR A 61 19.28 16.97 -10.41
C TYR A 61 18.45 18.18 -10.88
N ALA A 62 17.28 18.41 -10.28
CA ALA A 62 16.44 19.56 -10.60
C ALA A 62 17.09 20.89 -10.20
N ALA A 63 17.76 20.94 -9.04
CA ALA A 63 18.48 22.11 -8.55
C ALA A 63 19.68 22.46 -9.44
N ALA A 64 20.47 21.45 -9.83
CA ALA A 64 21.58 21.60 -10.78
C ALA A 64 21.10 22.20 -12.11
N ARG A 65 19.95 21.73 -12.62
CA ARG A 65 19.36 22.25 -13.87
C ARG A 65 18.91 23.71 -13.77
N ARG A 66 18.44 24.15 -12.59
CA ARG A 66 17.91 25.52 -12.39
C ARG A 66 18.93 26.52 -11.86
N ARG A 67 20.20 26.11 -11.66
CA ARG A 67 21.25 26.92 -11.01
C ARG A 67 20.77 27.57 -9.70
N THR A 68 19.96 26.85 -8.93
CA THR A 68 19.48 27.33 -7.62
C THR A 68 20.57 27.24 -6.57
N ALA A 69 20.59 28.18 -5.62
CA ALA A 69 21.59 28.18 -4.54
C ALA A 69 21.55 26.87 -3.73
N PRO A 70 22.69 26.21 -3.49
CA PRO A 70 22.76 24.86 -2.91
C PRO A 70 22.16 24.80 -1.50
N LEU A 71 22.27 25.89 -0.72
CA LEU A 71 21.68 25.99 0.63
C LEU A 71 20.15 25.92 0.61
N ALA A 72 19.49 26.58 -0.35
CA ALA A 72 18.04 26.53 -0.48
C ALA A 72 17.55 25.13 -0.90
N GLY A 73 18.36 24.41 -1.69
CA GLY A 73 18.08 23.02 -2.06
C GLY A 73 18.20 22.07 -0.87
N LEU A 74 19.23 22.25 -0.03
CA LEU A 74 19.44 21.44 1.16
C LEU A 74 18.31 21.62 2.19
N VAL A 75 17.88 22.87 2.44
CA VAL A 75 16.73 23.15 3.30
C VAL A 75 15.46 22.48 2.78
N LEU A 76 15.21 22.58 1.46
CA LEU A 76 14.04 21.95 0.85
C LEU A 76 14.04 20.42 1.03
N ILE A 77 15.22 19.80 1.06
CA ILE A 77 15.36 18.36 1.26
C ILE A 77 15.18 17.95 2.69
N VAL A 78 15.75 18.68 3.62
CA VAL A 78 15.52 18.41 5.05
C VAL A 78 14.01 18.52 5.31
N VAL A 79 13.35 19.56 4.78
CA VAL A 79 11.89 19.71 4.89
C VAL A 79 11.16 18.55 4.19
N ALA A 80 11.53 18.18 2.97
CA ALA A 80 10.90 17.06 2.26
C ALA A 80 11.08 15.73 2.99
N ALA A 81 12.28 15.43 3.50
CA ALA A 81 12.60 14.24 4.27
C ALA A 81 11.79 14.17 5.57
N VAL A 82 11.71 15.28 6.31
CA VAL A 82 10.87 15.38 7.51
C VAL A 82 9.39 15.20 7.17
N VAL A 83 8.91 15.81 6.08
CA VAL A 83 7.52 15.64 5.62
C VAL A 83 7.24 14.19 5.23
N CYS A 84 8.14 13.52 4.51
CA CYS A 84 8.03 12.09 4.19
C CYS A 84 7.94 11.24 5.46
N PHE A 85 8.82 11.52 6.42
CA PHE A 85 8.86 10.81 7.69
C PHE A 85 7.57 11.00 8.49
N VAL A 86 7.10 12.24 8.64
CA VAL A 86 5.85 12.56 9.34
C VAL A 86 4.65 11.97 8.61
N ALA A 87 4.64 11.99 7.27
CA ALA A 87 3.59 11.35 6.49
C ALA A 87 3.59 9.84 6.68
N ASN A 88 4.75 9.20 6.72
CA ASN A 88 4.89 7.76 6.97
C ASN A 88 4.39 7.39 8.37
N ASP A 89 4.80 8.12 9.40
CA ASP A 89 4.28 7.95 10.76
C ASP A 89 2.76 8.15 10.81
N ALA A 90 2.23 9.19 10.15
CA ALA A 90 0.78 9.40 10.07
C ALA A 90 0.05 8.23 9.39
N VAL A 91 0.61 7.64 8.33
CA VAL A 91 0.07 6.44 7.68
C VAL A 91 -0.01 5.28 8.68
N TYR A 92 1.06 4.99 9.43
CA TYR A 92 1.08 3.90 10.41
C TYR A 92 0.30 4.19 11.70
N ARG A 93 -0.04 5.45 11.96
CA ARG A 93 -0.93 5.81 13.07
C ARG A 93 -2.40 5.74 12.71
N TRP A 94 -2.76 6.12 11.49
CA TRP A 94 -4.15 6.38 11.12
C TRP A 94 -4.69 5.46 10.02
N ILE A 95 -3.84 4.94 9.15
CA ILE A 95 -4.23 4.13 7.99
C ILE A 95 -3.94 2.65 8.22
N VAL A 96 -2.70 2.32 8.59
CA VAL A 96 -2.24 0.96 8.94
C VAL A 96 -1.88 0.97 10.43
N PRO A 97 -2.86 1.01 11.35
CA PRO A 97 -2.57 1.06 12.78
C PRO A 97 -1.84 -0.22 13.22
N LEU A 98 -0.52 -0.11 13.35
CA LEU A 98 0.34 -1.21 13.81
C LEU A 98 0.00 -1.60 15.26
N ALA A 99 0.23 -2.87 15.58
CA ALA A 99 0.19 -3.37 16.96
C ALA A 99 1.22 -2.63 17.84
N GLN A 100 0.98 -2.56 19.15
CA GLN A 100 1.74 -1.70 20.07
C GLN A 100 3.24 -2.08 20.13
N ASP A 101 3.53 -3.37 20.06
CA ASP A 101 4.87 -3.97 19.95
C ASP A 101 5.68 -3.44 18.76
N LEU A 102 5.08 -3.34 17.57
CA LEU A 102 5.72 -2.76 16.38
C LEU A 102 5.89 -1.23 16.46
N ARG A 103 5.12 -0.59 17.34
CA ARG A 103 5.12 0.87 17.54
C ARG A 103 6.15 1.31 18.60
N GLU A 104 6.43 0.44 19.57
CA GLU A 104 7.40 0.65 20.66
C GLU A 104 8.86 0.49 20.21
N GLY A 105 9.12 -0.18 19.09
CA GLY A 105 10.43 -0.22 18.40
C GLY A 105 10.97 1.15 17.97
N GLY A 106 10.14 2.20 18.05
CA GLY A 106 10.59 3.58 18.13
C GLY A 106 11.16 4.14 16.83
N TRP A 107 10.41 5.05 16.21
CA TRP A 107 10.90 5.96 15.18
C TRP A 107 11.84 7.03 15.79
N GLY A 108 12.97 6.58 16.35
CA GLY A 108 13.88 7.40 17.14
C GLY A 108 14.55 8.52 16.36
N PRO A 109 15.15 9.51 17.04
CA PRO A 109 15.82 10.64 16.39
C PRO A 109 16.96 10.21 15.46
N LEU A 110 17.56 9.03 15.71
CA LEU A 110 18.58 8.44 14.84
C LEU A 110 18.02 8.00 13.49
N ASN A 111 16.79 7.50 13.44
CA ASN A 111 16.13 7.10 12.19
C ASN A 111 15.76 8.33 11.35
N VAL A 112 15.28 9.40 12.00
CA VAL A 112 15.09 10.72 11.35
C VAL A 112 16.41 11.22 10.76
N LEU A 113 17.49 11.15 11.54
CA LEU A 113 18.81 11.58 11.09
C LEU A 113 19.29 10.75 9.90
N ALA A 114 19.12 9.43 9.92
CA ALA A 114 19.49 8.55 8.81
C ALA A 114 18.74 8.91 7.53
N VAL A 115 17.43 9.14 7.60
CA VAL A 115 16.59 9.57 6.46
C VAL A 115 17.07 10.91 5.91
N VAL A 116 17.39 11.88 6.77
CA VAL A 116 17.91 13.19 6.36
C VAL A 116 19.28 13.08 5.71
N VAL A 117 20.20 12.29 6.28
CA VAL A 117 21.55 12.06 5.73
C VAL A 117 21.47 11.38 4.37
N ALA A 118 20.62 10.36 4.22
CA ALA A 118 20.41 9.67 2.96
C ALA A 118 19.84 10.60 1.88
N ALA A 119 18.87 11.45 2.23
CA ALA A 119 18.34 12.47 1.32
C ALA A 119 19.39 13.50 0.90
N ALA A 120 20.24 13.95 1.84
CA ALA A 120 21.33 14.87 1.55
C ALA A 120 22.41 14.23 0.65
N ALA A 121 22.75 12.96 0.88
CA ALA A 121 23.67 12.21 0.05
C ALA A 121 23.14 12.04 -1.38
N GLY A 122 21.86 11.65 -1.51
CA GLY A 122 21.16 11.59 -2.80
C GLY A 122 21.20 12.93 -3.53
N PHE A 123 20.91 14.03 -2.84
CA PHE A 123 20.98 15.38 -3.41
C PHE A 123 22.35 15.76 -3.92
N GLY A 124 23.39 15.49 -3.14
CA GLY A 124 24.77 15.70 -3.55
C GLY A 124 25.06 14.97 -4.86
N LEU A 125 24.74 13.68 -4.95
CA LEU A 125 24.87 12.89 -6.18
C LEU A 125 24.09 13.50 -7.36
N GLY A 126 22.91 14.06 -7.09
CA GLY A 126 22.07 14.72 -8.09
C GLY A 126 22.69 15.99 -8.63
N LEU A 127 23.39 16.75 -7.78
CA LEU A 127 24.11 17.96 -8.16
C LEU A 127 25.31 17.67 -9.08
N PHE A 128 26.01 16.55 -8.86
CA PHE A 128 27.18 16.17 -9.66
C PHE A 128 26.83 15.65 -11.07
N ARG A 129 25.57 15.29 -11.33
CA ARG A 129 25.14 14.89 -12.67
C ARG A 129 24.98 16.11 -13.57
N LYS A 130 25.82 16.19 -14.62
CA LYS A 130 25.69 17.21 -15.67
C LYS A 130 24.27 17.17 -16.26
N PRO A 131 23.48 18.25 -16.16
CA PRO A 131 22.16 18.29 -16.75
C PRO A 131 22.30 18.25 -18.27
N ARG A 132 21.87 17.16 -18.91
CA ARG A 132 21.68 17.15 -20.36
C ARG A 132 20.49 18.08 -20.67
N GLU A 133 20.71 19.08 -21.52
CA GLU A 133 19.77 20.18 -21.78
C GLU A 133 18.48 19.79 -22.52
N ALA A 134 18.22 18.50 -22.73
CA ALA A 134 17.01 18.08 -23.41
C ALA A 134 15.76 18.45 -22.57
N PRO A 135 14.80 19.21 -23.12
CA PRO A 135 13.48 19.28 -22.52
C PRO A 135 12.90 17.87 -22.44
N LEU A 136 12.29 17.50 -21.30
CA LEU A 136 11.54 16.25 -21.18
C LEU A 136 10.47 16.24 -22.27
N SER A 137 10.65 15.39 -23.28
CA SER A 137 9.74 15.29 -24.40
C SER A 137 8.36 14.87 -23.90
N ARG A 138 7.30 15.28 -24.60
CA ARG A 138 5.93 14.83 -24.29
C ARG A 138 5.85 13.29 -24.28
N ARG A 139 6.62 12.63 -25.16
CA ARG A 139 6.75 11.16 -25.18
C ARG A 139 7.32 10.62 -23.87
N LEU A 140 8.42 11.20 -23.36
CA LEU A 140 9.02 10.78 -22.08
C LEU A 140 8.06 10.99 -20.90
N LEU A 141 7.28 12.07 -20.88
CA LEU A 141 6.28 12.30 -19.83
C LEU A 141 5.11 11.30 -19.89
N LEU A 142 4.68 10.92 -21.09
CA LEU A 142 3.66 9.88 -21.26
C LEU A 142 4.20 8.49 -20.90
N VAL A 143 5.45 8.19 -21.22
CA VAL A 143 6.13 6.96 -20.77
C VAL A 143 6.22 6.95 -19.25
N ALA A 144 6.63 8.06 -18.62
CA ALA A 144 6.63 8.18 -17.17
C ALA A 144 5.24 7.99 -16.57
N ALA A 145 4.20 8.60 -17.17
CA ALA A 145 2.81 8.42 -16.75
C ALA A 145 2.34 6.97 -16.84
N ALA A 146 2.68 6.27 -17.92
CA ALA A 146 2.35 4.86 -18.09
C ALA A 146 3.07 3.99 -17.05
N LEU A 147 4.38 4.23 -16.82
CA LEU A 147 5.14 3.52 -15.79
C LEU A 147 4.58 3.78 -14.39
N THR A 148 4.21 5.03 -14.07
CA THR A 148 3.57 5.37 -12.80
C THR A 148 2.22 4.70 -12.63
N ALA A 149 1.41 4.62 -13.70
CA ALA A 149 0.12 3.91 -13.67
C ALA A 149 0.31 2.41 -13.44
N VAL A 150 1.24 1.78 -14.16
CA VAL A 150 1.56 0.34 -14.00
C VAL A 150 2.11 0.06 -12.60
N ALA A 151 3.02 0.91 -12.10
CA ALA A 151 3.50 0.80 -10.73
C ALA A 151 2.34 0.91 -9.73
N GLY A 152 1.47 1.90 -9.85
CA GLY A 152 0.32 2.05 -8.96
C GLY A 152 -0.68 0.89 -9.02
N LEU A 153 -0.89 0.28 -10.20
CA LEU A 153 -1.74 -0.90 -10.37
C LEU A 153 -1.24 -2.12 -9.60
N VAL A 154 0.07 -2.29 -9.48
CA VAL A 154 0.68 -3.37 -8.69
C VAL A 154 0.69 -2.98 -7.21
N VAL A 155 1.04 -1.73 -6.94
CA VAL A 155 1.42 -1.31 -5.60
C VAL A 155 0.23 -1.04 -4.69
N VAL A 156 -0.86 -0.47 -5.22
CA VAL A 156 -2.02 -0.13 -4.38
C VAL A 156 -2.75 -1.38 -3.88
N PRO A 157 -3.02 -2.41 -4.71
CA PRO A 157 -3.57 -3.67 -4.21
C PRO A 157 -2.71 -4.29 -3.10
N GLU A 158 -1.39 -4.37 -3.29
CA GLU A 158 -0.49 -4.91 -2.27
C GLU A 158 -0.48 -4.06 -0.99
N PHE A 159 -0.49 -2.73 -1.11
CA PHE A 159 -0.61 -1.85 0.05
C PHE A 159 -1.91 -2.10 0.84
N VAL A 160 -3.03 -2.30 0.14
CA VAL A 160 -4.33 -2.61 0.77
C VAL A 160 -4.29 -3.99 1.43
N ARG A 161 -3.68 -4.98 0.78
CA ARG A 161 -3.49 -6.33 1.32
C ARG A 161 -2.66 -6.30 2.58
N VAL A 162 -1.37 -5.95 2.46
CA VAL A 162 -0.41 -5.95 3.56
C VAL A 162 -0.87 -5.01 4.68
N GLY A 163 -1.39 -3.83 4.33
CA GLY A 163 -1.92 -2.89 5.31
C GLY A 163 -3.15 -3.43 6.05
N GLY A 164 -4.03 -4.15 5.36
CA GLY A 164 -5.15 -4.85 5.98
C GLY A 164 -4.69 -5.94 6.94
N GLU A 165 -3.72 -6.76 6.52
CA GLU A 165 -3.18 -7.88 7.30
C GLU A 165 -2.48 -7.36 8.58
N LEU A 166 -1.71 -6.28 8.45
CA LEU A 166 -1.05 -5.61 9.58
C LEU A 166 -2.02 -4.91 10.53
N SER A 167 -3.15 -4.41 10.02
CA SER A 167 -4.15 -3.69 10.83
C SER A 167 -5.24 -4.60 11.39
N THR A 168 -5.18 -5.90 11.08
CA THR A 168 -6.12 -6.89 11.61
C THR A 168 -5.71 -7.31 13.00
N SER A 169 -6.58 -7.06 13.99
CA SER A 169 -6.32 -7.51 15.36
C SER A 169 -6.80 -8.92 15.64
N THR A 170 -7.75 -9.41 14.85
CA THR A 170 -8.30 -10.75 14.95
C THR A 170 -8.79 -11.14 13.57
N PHE A 171 -8.10 -12.08 12.94
CA PHE A 171 -8.41 -12.50 11.57
C PHE A 171 -9.64 -13.42 11.53
N VAL A 172 -9.64 -14.42 12.41
CA VAL A 172 -10.78 -15.31 12.68
C VAL A 172 -11.38 -14.93 14.04
N PRO A 173 -12.53 -14.22 14.08
CA PRO A 173 -13.16 -13.84 15.35
C PRO A 173 -13.65 -15.06 16.15
N PRO A 174 -13.67 -14.98 17.50
CA PRO A 174 -14.27 -16.03 18.31
C PRO A 174 -15.76 -16.15 18.00
N GLY A 175 -16.25 -17.38 17.87
CA GLY A 175 -17.65 -17.65 17.51
C GLY A 175 -17.86 -18.13 16.06
N THR A 176 -16.78 -18.28 15.29
CA THR A 176 -16.82 -18.98 14.00
C THR A 176 -17.15 -20.47 14.20
N THR A 177 -17.82 -21.05 13.21
CA THR A 177 -18.14 -22.48 13.19
C THR A 177 -17.21 -23.19 12.22
N LEU A 178 -16.46 -24.16 12.72
CA LEU A 178 -15.59 -25.02 11.94
C LEU A 178 -16.42 -26.02 11.13
N ILE A 179 -16.05 -26.16 9.85
CA ILE A 179 -16.69 -27.05 8.88
C ILE A 179 -15.59 -27.87 8.23
N ASP A 180 -15.73 -29.19 8.29
CA ASP A 180 -14.83 -30.10 7.60
C ASP A 180 -15.12 -30.10 6.08
N GLY A 181 -14.06 -30.11 5.27
CA GLY A 181 -14.17 -30.19 3.82
C GLY A 181 -14.90 -31.45 3.36
N GLY A 182 -15.70 -31.31 2.29
CA GLY A 182 -16.52 -32.40 1.75
C GLY A 182 -17.80 -32.68 2.55
N GLN A 183 -18.09 -31.91 3.60
CA GLN A 183 -19.32 -32.03 4.38
C GLN A 183 -20.30 -30.88 4.12
N ARG A 184 -21.59 -31.18 4.35
CA ARG A 184 -22.66 -30.19 4.40
C ARG A 184 -22.90 -29.80 5.84
N ALA A 185 -22.63 -28.55 6.19
CA ALA A 185 -22.88 -28.01 7.51
C ALA A 185 -24.02 -26.99 7.48
N THR A 186 -24.80 -26.93 8.56
CA THR A 186 -25.79 -25.86 8.76
C THR A 186 -25.39 -25.06 9.99
N VAL A 187 -25.10 -23.77 9.78
CA VAL A 187 -24.61 -22.86 10.80
C VAL A 187 -25.70 -21.84 11.11
N GLN A 188 -25.96 -21.58 12.38
CA GLN A 188 -26.85 -20.51 12.80
C GLN A 188 -26.06 -19.20 12.86
N LEU A 189 -26.53 -18.18 12.13
CA LEU A 189 -25.87 -16.89 12.05
C LEU A 189 -26.87 -15.77 12.32
N ASP A 190 -26.39 -14.69 12.94
CA ASP A 190 -27.20 -13.50 13.18
C ASP A 190 -27.43 -12.69 11.89
N ALA A 191 -28.33 -11.71 11.96
CA ALA A 191 -28.51 -10.76 10.86
C ALA A 191 -27.24 -9.89 10.73
N GLY A 192 -26.77 -9.68 9.50
CA GLY A 192 -25.57 -8.88 9.24
C GLY A 192 -24.66 -9.48 8.19
N ARG A 193 -23.44 -8.97 8.13
CA ARG A 193 -22.43 -9.40 7.16
C ARG A 193 -21.48 -10.39 7.82
N HIS A 194 -21.25 -11.50 7.12
CA HIS A 194 -20.47 -12.65 7.57
C HIS A 194 -19.34 -12.95 6.60
N ALA A 195 -18.36 -13.70 7.06
CA ALA A 195 -17.20 -14.15 6.32
C ALA A 195 -17.15 -15.67 6.22
N LEU A 196 -16.57 -16.14 5.12
CA LEU A 196 -16.16 -17.52 4.92
C LEU A 196 -14.63 -17.55 4.82
N PHE A 197 -14.03 -18.39 5.64
CA PHE A 197 -12.59 -18.62 5.72
C PHE A 197 -12.25 -20.02 5.20
N GLY A 198 -11.10 -20.14 4.55
CA GLY A 198 -10.52 -21.41 4.11
C GLY A 198 -9.12 -21.57 4.67
N TYR A 199 -8.72 -22.80 4.94
CA TYR A 199 -7.34 -23.13 5.30
C TYR A 199 -6.63 -23.77 4.10
N PHE A 200 -5.47 -23.22 3.73
CA PHE A 200 -4.58 -23.56 2.60
C PHE A 200 -5.12 -24.51 1.51
N GLY A 201 -5.27 -23.98 0.29
CA GLY A 201 -5.62 -24.77 -0.91
C GLY A 201 -7.10 -25.16 -0.99
N SER A 202 -7.96 -24.46 -0.26
CA SER A 202 -9.36 -24.77 -0.14
C SER A 202 -10.14 -24.53 -1.43
N GLU A 203 -11.04 -25.45 -1.77
CA GLU A 203 -11.94 -25.30 -2.91
C GLU A 203 -13.12 -24.34 -2.61
N PRO A 204 -13.76 -23.75 -3.62
CA PRO A 204 -14.87 -22.84 -3.42
C PRO A 204 -16.06 -23.54 -2.74
N CYS A 205 -16.56 -22.98 -1.63
CA CYS A 205 -17.80 -23.43 -1.01
C CYS A 205 -19.03 -22.85 -1.69
N ASP A 206 -20.10 -23.64 -1.75
CA ASP A 206 -21.44 -23.19 -2.08
C ASP A 206 -22.24 -22.88 -0.81
N LEU A 207 -22.72 -21.63 -0.73
CA LEU A 207 -23.58 -21.13 0.35
C LEU A 207 -25.04 -21.00 -0.11
N GLY A 208 -25.36 -21.38 -1.35
CA GLY A 208 -26.62 -21.04 -2.03
C GLY A 208 -26.79 -19.54 -2.27
N ARG A 209 -25.70 -18.76 -2.09
CA ARG A 209 -25.71 -17.28 -2.03
C ARG A 209 -24.42 -16.74 -2.62
N LYS A 210 -24.48 -15.54 -3.18
CA LYS A 210 -23.32 -14.90 -3.83
C LYS A 210 -22.31 -14.42 -2.78
N LEU A 211 -21.13 -15.01 -2.79
CA LEU A 211 -19.96 -14.51 -2.07
C LEU A 211 -19.40 -13.26 -2.76
N SER A 212 -19.23 -12.20 -1.99
CA SER A 212 -18.46 -11.03 -2.38
C SER A 212 -17.02 -11.24 -1.97
N ARG A 213 -16.15 -11.50 -2.95
CA ARG A 213 -14.71 -11.65 -2.72
C ARG A 213 -14.10 -10.34 -2.23
N PRO A 214 -13.07 -10.39 -1.37
CA PRO A 214 -12.32 -9.20 -1.01
C PRO A 214 -11.68 -8.57 -2.26
N SER A 215 -11.37 -7.27 -2.17
CA SER A 215 -10.77 -6.52 -3.29
C SER A 215 -9.36 -7.00 -3.65
N VAL A 216 -8.71 -7.65 -2.68
CA VAL A 216 -7.34 -8.17 -2.69
C VAL A 216 -7.37 -9.54 -2.04
N GLU A 217 -6.42 -10.41 -2.38
CA GLU A 217 -6.16 -11.61 -1.58
C GLU A 217 -5.87 -11.20 -0.14
N PHE A 218 -6.43 -11.93 0.84
CA PHE A 218 -6.37 -11.52 2.23
C PHE A 218 -6.17 -12.74 3.11
N THR A 219 -4.97 -12.85 3.68
CA THR A 219 -4.50 -14.05 4.37
C THR A 219 -3.91 -13.73 5.73
N ASP A 220 -4.02 -14.66 6.67
CA ASP A 220 -3.30 -14.65 7.93
C ASP A 220 -2.33 -15.83 8.01
N ASN A 221 -1.06 -15.50 8.24
CA ASN A 221 0.07 -16.42 8.32
C ASN A 221 0.73 -16.37 9.70
N SER A 222 0.07 -15.81 10.72
CA SER A 222 0.67 -15.67 12.06
C SER A 222 0.86 -17.00 12.77
N ASP A 223 0.00 -17.98 12.46
CA ASP A 223 0.08 -19.34 12.98
C ASP A 223 0.53 -20.28 11.86
N SER A 224 1.09 -21.45 12.18
CA SER A 224 1.61 -22.44 11.21
C SER A 224 0.60 -22.97 10.18
N ILE A 225 -0.57 -22.35 10.08
CA ILE A 225 -1.68 -22.62 9.19
C ILE A 225 -2.05 -21.30 8.49
N VAL A 226 -1.94 -21.28 7.17
CA VAL A 226 -2.38 -20.17 6.33
C VAL A 226 -3.91 -20.17 6.29
N THR A 227 -4.51 -19.09 6.78
CA THR A 227 -5.96 -18.86 6.74
C THR A 227 -6.28 -17.79 5.71
N GLU A 228 -7.18 -18.07 4.76
CA GLU A 228 -7.58 -17.16 3.70
C GLU A 228 -9.04 -16.72 3.89
N LEU A 229 -9.31 -15.42 3.69
CA LEU A 229 -10.68 -14.92 3.57
C LEU A 229 -11.22 -15.18 2.15
N LEU A 230 -12.02 -16.24 2.00
CA LEU A 230 -12.60 -16.65 0.71
C LEU A 230 -13.67 -15.66 0.21
N GLY A 231 -14.38 -15.02 1.13
CA GLY A 231 -15.35 -13.99 0.78
C GLY A 231 -16.29 -13.63 1.92
N THR A 232 -17.19 -12.69 1.60
CA THR A 232 -18.19 -12.17 2.55
C THR A 232 -19.59 -12.24 1.96
N PHE A 233 -20.60 -12.39 2.82
CA PHE A 233 -22.01 -12.43 2.41
C PHE A 233 -22.88 -11.74 3.46
N GLU A 234 -24.09 -11.31 3.07
CA GLU A 234 -24.98 -10.56 3.94
C GLU A 234 -26.28 -11.33 4.19
N LEU A 235 -26.60 -11.53 5.46
CA LEU A 235 -27.82 -12.14 5.96
C LEU A 235 -28.81 -11.05 6.39
N PRO A 236 -29.96 -10.90 5.70
CA PRO A 236 -30.92 -9.86 6.04
C PRO A 236 -31.65 -10.13 7.36
N GLN A 237 -31.72 -11.39 7.79
CA GLN A 237 -32.32 -11.82 9.05
C GLN A 237 -31.49 -12.97 9.63
N ALA A 238 -31.49 -13.09 10.96
CA ALA A 238 -30.84 -14.20 11.65
C ALA A 238 -31.49 -15.53 11.24
N GLY A 239 -30.67 -16.56 11.05
CA GLY A 239 -31.16 -17.88 10.68
C GLY A 239 -30.09 -18.83 10.17
N PRO A 240 -30.52 -20.05 9.78
CA PRO A 240 -29.60 -21.09 9.37
C PRO A 240 -29.07 -20.83 7.97
N VAL A 241 -27.75 -20.95 7.80
CA VAL A 241 -27.08 -20.97 6.51
C VAL A 241 -26.48 -22.35 6.31
N THR A 242 -26.82 -22.95 5.18
CA THR A 242 -26.23 -24.22 4.77
C THR A 242 -25.01 -23.95 3.89
N VAL A 243 -23.89 -24.53 4.29
CA VAL A 243 -22.61 -24.40 3.61
C VAL A 243 -22.23 -25.79 3.10
N VAL A 244 -21.86 -25.86 1.83
CA VAL A 244 -21.34 -27.06 1.18
C VAL A 244 -19.96 -26.73 0.64
N CYS A 245 -18.93 -27.13 1.35
CA CYS A 245 -17.56 -26.92 0.91
C CYS A 245 -17.05 -28.14 0.13
N GLY A 246 -16.62 -27.92 -1.11
CA GLY A 246 -15.74 -28.87 -1.79
C GLY A 246 -14.40 -28.96 -1.05
N GLY A 247 -13.66 -30.04 -1.25
CA GLY A 247 -12.34 -30.20 -0.62
C GLY A 247 -12.01 -31.64 -0.24
N ARG A 248 -10.72 -31.88 0.03
CA ARG A 248 -10.22 -33.17 0.50
C ARG A 248 -10.49 -33.35 2.01
N PRO A 249 -10.65 -34.59 2.49
CA PRO A 249 -10.69 -34.87 3.93
C PRO A 249 -9.44 -34.30 4.62
N GLY A 250 -9.65 -33.41 5.59
CA GLY A 250 -8.58 -32.68 6.29
C GLY A 250 -8.50 -31.19 5.94
N GLU A 251 -9.11 -30.76 4.84
CA GLU A 251 -9.39 -29.33 4.61
C GLU A 251 -10.44 -28.85 5.61
N ARG A 252 -10.30 -27.60 6.03
CA ARG A 252 -11.15 -26.97 7.03
C ARG A 252 -11.65 -25.64 6.48
N PHE A 253 -12.82 -25.26 6.93
CA PHE A 253 -13.45 -23.99 6.61
C PHE A 253 -14.06 -23.43 7.87
N GLU A 254 -14.13 -22.10 7.96
CA GLU A 254 -14.81 -21.44 9.05
C GLU A 254 -15.80 -20.42 8.54
N VAL A 255 -16.97 -20.35 9.17
CA VAL A 255 -18.00 -19.36 8.86
C VAL A 255 -18.39 -18.63 10.13
N GLY A 256 -18.45 -17.30 10.04
CA GLY A 256 -18.83 -16.44 11.15
C GLY A 256 -18.65 -14.97 10.82
N ASP A 257 -18.27 -14.19 11.83
CA ASP A 257 -18.10 -12.75 11.71
C ASP A 257 -16.89 -12.35 10.85
N LEU A 258 -16.88 -11.10 10.40
CA LEU A 258 -15.80 -10.52 9.60
C LEU A 258 -14.50 -10.35 10.40
N PRO A 259 -13.33 -10.42 9.74
CA PRO A 259 -12.07 -9.96 10.30
C PRO A 259 -12.18 -8.53 10.85
N VAL A 260 -11.62 -8.31 12.04
CA VAL A 260 -11.59 -7.00 12.68
C VAL A 260 -10.37 -6.21 12.20
N ILE A 261 -10.57 -5.49 11.09
CA ILE A 261 -9.57 -4.61 10.47
C ILE A 261 -9.69 -3.20 11.05
N ARG A 262 -8.63 -2.69 11.66
CA ARG A 262 -8.63 -1.35 12.26
C ARG A 262 -8.36 -0.27 11.20
N GLY A 263 -9.01 0.88 11.37
CA GLY A 263 -8.76 2.05 10.53
C GLY A 263 -9.47 2.00 9.16
N PRO A 264 -9.11 2.92 8.24
CA PRO A 264 -9.83 3.14 6.98
C PRO A 264 -9.59 2.05 5.94
N LEU A 265 -8.59 1.19 6.12
CA LEU A 265 -8.30 0.09 5.19
C LEU A 265 -9.40 -0.98 5.15
N SER A 266 -10.17 -1.12 6.24
CA SER A 266 -11.34 -2.01 6.27
C SER A 266 -12.27 -1.76 5.08
N HIS A 267 -12.52 -0.50 4.72
CA HIS A 267 -13.37 -0.14 3.59
C HIS A 267 -12.76 -0.52 2.24
N LEU A 268 -11.42 -0.51 2.12
CA LEU A 268 -10.73 -0.85 0.88
C LEU A 268 -10.65 -2.36 0.68
N VAL A 269 -10.35 -3.14 1.71
CA VAL A 269 -10.32 -4.62 1.65
C VAL A 269 -11.67 -5.19 1.20
N TYR A 270 -12.77 -4.60 1.67
CA TYR A 270 -14.13 -5.01 1.31
C TYR A 270 -14.73 -4.26 0.11
N ALA A 271 -13.96 -3.39 -0.55
CA ALA A 271 -14.42 -2.66 -1.72
C ALA A 271 -14.52 -3.58 -2.95
N PRO A 272 -15.21 -3.15 -4.02
CA PRO A 272 -15.06 -3.78 -5.32
C PRO A 272 -13.60 -3.73 -5.79
N VAL A 273 -13.12 -4.81 -6.42
CA VAL A 273 -11.74 -4.95 -6.98
C VAL A 273 -11.30 -3.74 -7.83
N GLY A 274 -12.25 -3.09 -8.52
CA GLY A 274 -11.96 -1.90 -9.33
C GLY A 274 -11.51 -0.66 -8.54
N VAL A 275 -11.82 -0.57 -7.24
CA VAL A 275 -11.52 0.62 -6.42
C VAL A 275 -10.01 0.75 -6.13
N PRO A 276 -9.30 -0.26 -5.58
CA PRO A 276 -7.85 -0.20 -5.43
C PRO A 276 -7.13 0.03 -6.77
N LEU A 277 -7.58 -0.61 -7.85
CA LEU A 277 -7.00 -0.43 -9.19
C LEU A 277 -7.16 1.02 -9.68
N GLY A 278 -8.34 1.61 -9.48
CA GLY A 278 -8.60 3.01 -9.82
C GLY A 278 -7.71 3.98 -9.04
N LEU A 279 -7.52 3.72 -7.74
CA LEU A 279 -6.60 4.48 -6.90
C LEU A 279 -5.15 4.38 -7.40
N GLY A 280 -4.70 3.20 -7.82
CA GLY A 280 -3.38 2.98 -8.41
C GLY A 280 -3.16 3.71 -9.73
N LEU A 281 -4.19 3.81 -10.57
CA LEU A 281 -4.11 4.47 -11.88
C LEU A 281 -4.10 6.01 -11.80
N LEU A 282 -4.70 6.58 -10.76
CA LEU A 282 -4.92 8.03 -10.62
C LEU A 282 -3.65 8.88 -10.82
N PRO A 283 -2.51 8.58 -10.16
CA PRO A 283 -1.30 9.40 -10.32
C PRO A 283 -0.77 9.41 -11.76
N GLY A 284 -0.77 8.25 -12.43
CA GLY A 284 -0.37 8.14 -13.83
C GLY A 284 -1.35 8.85 -14.77
N ALA A 285 -2.66 8.74 -14.52
CA ALA A 285 -3.68 9.44 -15.30
C ALA A 285 -3.57 10.96 -15.15
N LEU A 286 -3.32 11.46 -13.94
CA LEU A 286 -3.09 12.89 -13.67
C LEU A 286 -1.82 13.39 -14.37
N LEU A 287 -0.72 12.62 -14.33
CA LEU A 287 0.52 12.96 -15.02
C LEU A 287 0.34 12.97 -16.54
N ALA A 288 -0.40 11.99 -17.09
CA ALA A 288 -0.75 11.96 -18.51
C ALA A 288 -1.60 13.16 -18.89
N ALA A 289 -2.66 13.46 -18.14
CA ALA A 289 -3.52 14.63 -18.39
C ALA A 289 -2.71 15.94 -18.36
N TRP A 290 -1.79 16.07 -17.42
CA TRP A 290 -0.88 17.21 -17.36
C TRP A 290 0.07 17.28 -18.57
N ALA A 291 0.64 16.14 -18.98
CA ALA A 291 1.51 16.05 -20.15
C ALA A 291 0.78 16.38 -21.46
N LEU A 292 -0.50 16.01 -21.57
CA LEU A 292 -1.36 16.29 -22.72
C LEU A 292 -1.76 17.77 -22.81
N ARG A 293 -2.00 18.42 -21.66
CA ARG A 293 -2.33 19.87 -21.56
C ARG A 293 -1.13 20.79 -21.81
N ARG A 294 0.10 20.26 -21.89
CA ARG A 294 1.29 21.07 -22.16
C ARG A 294 1.26 21.60 -23.60
N PRO A 295 1.41 22.91 -23.83
CA PRO A 295 1.54 23.44 -25.18
C PRO A 295 2.77 22.82 -25.86
N ARG A 296 2.61 22.42 -27.13
CA ARG A 296 3.74 21.99 -27.96
C ARG A 296 4.66 23.20 -28.09
N ARG A 297 5.85 23.13 -27.47
CA ARG A 297 6.94 24.03 -27.84
C ARG A 297 7.47 23.51 -29.18
N SER A 298 7.03 24.17 -30.24
CA SER A 298 7.68 24.15 -31.56
C SER A 298 9.09 24.70 -31.45
#